data_AF-A0A1H9ZAS8-F1
#
_entry.id   AF-A0A1H9ZAS8-F1
#
_cell.length_a   1.000
_cell.length_b   1.000
_cell.length_c   1.000
_cell.angle_alpha   90.00
_cell.angle_beta   90.00
_cell.angle_gamma   90.00
#
_symmetry.space_group_name_H-M   'P 1'
#
loop_
_entity.id
_entity.type
_entity.pdbx_description
1 polymer ?
#
loop_
_entity_poly.entity_id
_entity_poly.type
_entity_poly.pdbx_seq_one_letter_code
_entity_poly.pdbx_strand_id
1 'polypeptide(L)'
;MRVSACLICMLMVWSCPSWAVELKANLDPVETVKRINASYNRIDNHCKEPDTGAARGHYYCSGITLRMVNHGNFNPWDYSPYALQTGATSYTWIRRDLSTSVLVHPAGFILRTPTDGLALQLPVKQEGWACIYTFDGYTGPDRKWYGCGPFNDATFVPPSEPTTANKNAQWAYGTCAGQNVNTAEQWQQKYQGGARQPIQTTQCSWNAEVPAQWDAMIQAHEARVTTTNADPYSRKDFFNEFMLKNAPGGSDIMDDIDAFIYRGKNTFNYPVRGDNGKAAVQQDGLANARTFQRKLYDQGYAVPILNVDFTRPPEQRFTYSAADQGVSLNLNRNVTAKYIAWSNWEQRLDPGTGKAEWTLNVVLTELGKKVQASQQQDVYQELYDLRGSDLQWRNEESDSGSMKQQIACIVRNYPQRADWNLEPFRPVVSEAAAKAAGCNPFKK
;
A
#
# COMPACT_ATOMS: atom_id res chain seq x y z
N MET A 1 16.19 72.38 -30.01
CA MET A 1 16.76 71.03 -30.19
C MET A 1 17.26 70.52 -28.84
N ARG A 2 16.95 69.25 -28.56
CA ARG A 2 17.31 68.39 -27.40
C ARG A 2 16.13 68.10 -26.46
N VAL A 3 15.48 66.97 -26.73
CA VAL A 3 14.63 66.25 -25.78
C VAL A 3 15.34 64.94 -25.49
N SER A 4 15.69 64.71 -24.22
CA SER A 4 16.28 63.47 -23.71
C SER A 4 15.21 62.38 -23.63
N ALA A 5 15.46 61.23 -24.26
CA ALA A 5 14.64 60.03 -24.10
C ALA A 5 15.20 59.19 -22.93
N CYS A 6 14.35 58.96 -21.93
CA CYS A 6 14.63 58.08 -20.80
C CYS A 6 14.22 56.65 -21.18
N LEU A 7 15.18 55.72 -21.27
CA LEU A 7 14.92 54.31 -21.51
C LEU A 7 14.46 53.64 -20.21
N ILE A 8 13.19 53.26 -20.13
CA ILE A 8 12.68 52.39 -19.06
C ILE A 8 12.92 50.94 -19.49
N CYS A 9 13.78 50.24 -18.75
CA CYS A 9 14.04 48.83 -18.93
C CYS A 9 12.94 48.02 -18.20
N MET A 10 11.98 47.47 -18.94
CA MET A 10 11.00 46.53 -18.40
C MET A 10 11.66 45.15 -18.19
N LEU A 11 11.89 44.80 -16.93
CA LEU A 11 12.19 43.43 -16.53
C LEU A 11 10.90 42.59 -16.66
N MET A 12 10.79 41.80 -17.74
CA MET A 12 9.79 40.73 -17.81
C MET A 12 10.16 39.64 -16.82
N VAL A 13 9.44 39.60 -15.70
CA VAL A 13 9.44 38.46 -14.78
C VAL A 13 8.71 37.33 -15.50
N TRP A 14 9.47 36.38 -16.06
CA TRP A 14 8.94 35.09 -16.47
C TRP A 14 8.51 34.32 -15.22
N SER A 15 7.23 34.46 -14.85
CA SER A 15 6.57 33.54 -13.95
C SER A 15 6.54 32.17 -14.62
N CYS A 16 7.43 31.26 -14.18
CA CYS A 16 7.33 29.84 -14.50
C CYS A 16 5.93 29.37 -14.11
N PRO A 17 5.09 28.88 -15.03
CA PRO A 17 3.85 28.22 -14.66
C PRO A 17 4.24 27.02 -13.80
N SER A 18 3.84 27.06 -12.54
CA SER A 18 3.89 25.89 -11.66
C SER A 18 2.79 24.98 -12.16
N TRP A 19 3.13 24.04 -13.05
CA TRP A 19 2.19 23.06 -13.56
C TRP A 19 1.76 22.20 -12.36
N ALA A 20 0.52 22.36 -11.91
CA ALA A 20 -0.08 21.43 -10.96
C ALA A 20 -0.15 20.06 -11.64
N VAL A 21 0.48 19.04 -11.05
CA VAL A 21 0.38 17.67 -11.53
C VAL A 21 -1.05 17.19 -11.30
N GLU A 22 -1.75 16.80 -12.37
CA GLU A 22 -3.04 16.13 -12.26
C GLU A 22 -2.83 14.72 -11.69
N LEU A 23 -3.47 14.43 -10.55
CA LEU A 23 -3.31 13.14 -9.87
C LEU A 23 -4.19 12.08 -10.53
N LYS A 24 -3.56 11.03 -11.07
CA LYS A 24 -4.18 9.80 -11.57
C LYS A 24 -4.72 8.93 -10.44
N ALA A 25 -4.02 8.91 -9.30
CA ALA A 25 -4.47 8.25 -8.09
C ALA A 25 -4.11 9.10 -6.87
N ASN A 26 -5.09 9.29 -5.99
CA ASN A 26 -4.93 9.92 -4.70
C ASN A 26 -5.76 9.14 -3.69
N LEU A 27 -5.07 8.36 -2.84
CA LEU A 27 -5.67 7.56 -1.79
C LEU A 27 -5.38 8.21 -0.44
N ASP A 28 -6.36 8.19 0.45
CA ASP A 28 -6.16 8.66 1.82
C ASP A 28 -5.05 7.82 2.50
N PRO A 29 -3.99 8.47 3.04
CA PRO A 29 -2.89 7.78 3.70
C PRO A 29 -3.28 6.94 4.93
N VAL A 30 -4.30 7.37 5.69
CA VAL A 30 -4.79 6.69 6.89
C VAL A 30 -5.57 5.45 6.50
N GLU A 31 -6.48 5.56 5.53
CA GLU A 31 -7.20 4.41 5.00
C GLU A 31 -6.26 3.42 4.28
N THR A 32 -5.22 3.93 3.63
CA THR A 32 -4.18 3.10 3.00
C THR A 32 -3.43 2.25 4.02
N VAL A 33 -2.94 2.82 5.13
CA VAL A 33 -2.24 2.02 6.16
C VAL A 33 -3.18 1.05 6.87
N LYS A 34 -4.45 1.41 7.10
CA LYS A 34 -5.46 0.51 7.66
C LYS A 34 -5.68 -0.70 6.75
N ARG A 35 -5.89 -0.46 5.46
CA ARG A 35 -6.08 -1.53 4.45
C ARG A 35 -4.86 -2.44 4.36
N ILE A 36 -3.64 -1.88 4.29
CA ILE A 36 -2.41 -2.66 4.22
C ILE A 36 -2.23 -3.54 5.47
N ASN A 37 -2.45 -3.01 6.68
CA ASN A 37 -2.39 -3.84 7.89
C ASN A 37 -3.50 -4.90 7.90
N ALA A 38 -4.71 -4.60 7.41
CA ALA A 38 -5.78 -5.58 7.29
C ALA A 38 -5.41 -6.72 6.33
N SER A 39 -4.86 -6.41 5.15
CA SER A 39 -4.41 -7.41 4.16
C SER A 39 -3.24 -8.25 4.69
N TYR A 40 -2.25 -7.65 5.37
CA TYR A 40 -1.17 -8.38 6.05
C TYR A 40 -1.69 -9.35 7.13
N ASN A 41 -2.74 -8.95 7.87
CA ASN A 41 -3.29 -9.74 8.96
C ASN A 41 -4.38 -10.73 8.54
N ARG A 42 -4.88 -10.66 7.31
CA ARG A 42 -5.90 -11.56 6.80
C ARG A 42 -5.28 -12.91 6.49
N ILE A 43 -5.68 -13.96 7.20
CA ILE A 43 -5.33 -15.35 6.86
C ILE A 43 -6.52 -15.94 6.09
N ASP A 44 -6.52 -15.72 4.78
CA ASP A 44 -7.48 -16.33 3.87
C ASP A 44 -6.70 -17.09 2.79
N ASN A 45 -6.93 -18.39 2.70
CA ASN A 45 -6.27 -19.29 1.74
C ASN A 45 -7.22 -19.68 0.59
N HIS A 46 -8.42 -19.10 0.55
CA HIS A 46 -9.46 -19.41 -0.43
C HIS A 46 -9.75 -18.20 -1.34
N CYS A 47 -8.70 -17.53 -1.81
CA CYS A 47 -8.85 -16.40 -2.72
C CYS A 47 -9.51 -16.82 -4.04
N LYS A 48 -10.44 -15.98 -4.51
CA LYS A 48 -11.21 -16.23 -5.73
C LYS A 48 -11.39 -14.97 -6.55
N GLU A 49 -11.48 -15.13 -7.86
CA GLU A 49 -11.92 -14.06 -8.75
C GLU A 49 -13.40 -13.69 -8.45
N PRO A 50 -13.73 -12.41 -8.28
CA PRO A 50 -15.10 -12.02 -7.94
C PRO A 50 -16.15 -12.33 -9.00
N ASP A 51 -15.76 -12.38 -10.28
CA ASP A 51 -16.66 -12.57 -11.41
C ASP A 51 -16.86 -14.04 -11.80
N THR A 52 -15.80 -14.85 -11.75
CA THR A 52 -15.86 -16.27 -12.15
C THR A 52 -15.93 -17.22 -10.96
N GLY A 53 -15.51 -16.77 -9.77
CA GLY A 53 -15.30 -17.63 -8.62
C GLY A 53 -14.08 -18.56 -8.73
N ALA A 54 -13.28 -18.42 -9.79
CA ALA A 54 -12.10 -19.25 -10.01
C ALA A 54 -11.07 -19.04 -8.89
N ALA A 55 -10.45 -20.14 -8.43
CA ALA A 55 -9.44 -20.10 -7.38
C ALA A 55 -8.20 -19.31 -7.83
N ARG A 56 -7.60 -18.58 -6.89
CA ARG A 56 -6.38 -17.78 -7.08
C ARG A 56 -5.38 -18.08 -5.96
N GLY A 57 -4.09 -17.82 -6.23
CA GLY A 57 -3.07 -17.84 -5.18
C GLY A 57 -3.37 -16.84 -4.05
N HIS A 58 -2.79 -17.08 -2.86
CA HIS A 58 -3.10 -16.32 -1.64
C HIS A 58 -2.87 -14.81 -1.80
N TYR A 59 -1.87 -14.41 -2.60
CA TYR A 59 -1.58 -13.00 -2.91
C TYR A 59 -2.76 -12.20 -3.46
N TYR A 60 -3.75 -12.89 -4.05
CA TYR A 60 -4.88 -12.24 -4.70
C TYR A 60 -5.77 -11.48 -3.69
N CYS A 61 -5.90 -12.02 -2.46
CA CYS A 61 -6.78 -11.47 -1.44
C CYS A 61 -6.18 -11.34 -0.04
N SER A 62 -5.00 -11.89 0.20
CA SER A 62 -4.40 -12.05 1.52
C SER A 62 -2.88 -11.83 1.49
N GLY A 63 -2.34 -11.28 2.58
CA GLY A 63 -0.95 -10.88 2.65
C GLY A 63 -0.65 -9.61 1.86
N ILE A 64 0.63 -9.29 1.73
CA ILE A 64 1.15 -8.10 1.07
C ILE A 64 2.29 -8.51 0.14
N THR A 65 2.22 -8.09 -1.11
CA THR A 65 3.34 -8.20 -2.05
C THR A 65 4.13 -6.90 -2.05
N LEU A 66 5.44 -6.99 -1.83
CA LEU A 66 6.33 -5.84 -1.76
C LEU A 66 7.64 -6.09 -2.51
N ARG A 67 8.31 -5.01 -2.89
CA ARG A 67 9.67 -5.06 -3.44
C ARG A 67 10.52 -4.02 -2.75
N MET A 68 11.58 -4.48 -2.10
CA MET A 68 12.63 -3.58 -1.62
C MET A 68 13.62 -3.33 -2.75
N VAL A 69 14.15 -2.11 -2.85
CA VAL A 69 15.10 -1.69 -3.88
C VAL A 69 16.15 -0.74 -3.31
N ASN A 70 17.33 -0.74 -3.91
CA ASN A 70 18.34 0.27 -3.64
C ASN A 70 17.93 1.63 -4.22
N HIS A 71 18.61 2.69 -3.80
CA HIS A 71 18.45 4.03 -4.34
C HIS A 71 19.54 4.34 -5.38
N GLY A 72 19.19 5.09 -6.43
CA GLY A 72 20.12 5.60 -7.42
C GLY A 72 19.44 6.43 -8.51
N ASN A 73 20.16 6.63 -9.62
CA ASN A 73 19.67 7.35 -10.80
C ASN A 73 18.76 6.48 -11.69
N PHE A 74 17.73 5.89 -11.09
CA PHE A 74 16.71 5.07 -11.72
C PHE A 74 15.40 5.20 -10.92
N ASN A 75 14.25 4.84 -11.50
CA ASN A 75 13.03 4.78 -10.72
C ASN A 75 12.92 3.43 -10.01
N PRO A 76 12.37 3.39 -8.78
CA PRO A 76 12.31 2.15 -8.00
C PRO A 76 11.46 1.05 -8.68
N TRP A 77 10.52 1.43 -9.55
CA TRP A 77 9.71 0.49 -10.34
C TRP A 77 10.36 0.05 -11.65
N ASP A 78 11.46 0.66 -12.10
CA ASP A 78 12.10 0.28 -13.36
C ASP A 78 12.70 -1.13 -13.28
N TYR A 79 12.71 -1.83 -14.42
CA TYR A 79 13.36 -3.13 -14.51
C TYR A 79 14.87 -2.97 -14.47
N SER A 80 15.52 -3.65 -13.52
CA SER A 80 16.98 -3.78 -13.52
C SER A 80 17.48 -4.50 -14.79
N PRO A 81 18.76 -4.33 -15.18
CA PRO A 81 19.34 -5.09 -16.29
C PRO A 81 19.16 -6.62 -16.15
N TYR A 82 19.27 -7.15 -14.93
CA TYR A 82 19.02 -8.57 -14.65
C TYR A 82 17.55 -8.95 -14.82
N ALA A 83 16.62 -8.09 -14.38
CA ALA A 83 15.18 -8.32 -14.56
C ALA A 83 14.79 -8.32 -16.05
N LEU A 84 15.39 -7.44 -16.85
CA LEU A 84 15.20 -7.43 -18.31
C LEU A 84 15.67 -8.73 -18.95
N GLN A 85 16.85 -9.25 -18.58
CA GLN A 85 17.36 -10.53 -19.10
C GLN A 85 16.50 -11.73 -18.65
N THR A 86 16.00 -11.69 -17.42
CA THR A 86 15.11 -12.74 -16.88
C THR A 86 13.70 -12.67 -17.48
N GLY A 87 13.31 -11.50 -18.00
CA GLY A 87 11.94 -11.22 -18.43
C GLY A 87 10.95 -11.08 -17.28
N ALA A 88 11.43 -10.95 -16.04
CA ALA A 88 10.63 -10.93 -14.83
C ALA A 88 11.34 -10.19 -13.70
N THR A 89 10.55 -9.77 -12.71
CA THR A 89 10.96 -8.98 -11.55
C THR A 89 10.55 -9.73 -10.29
N SER A 90 11.48 -9.85 -9.34
CA SER A 90 11.25 -10.51 -8.06
C SER A 90 10.58 -9.60 -7.03
N TYR A 91 9.69 -10.17 -6.24
CA TYR A 91 8.98 -9.55 -5.14
C TYR A 91 9.11 -10.46 -3.91
N THR A 92 8.67 -9.97 -2.77
CA THR A 92 8.47 -10.76 -1.56
C THR A 92 7.00 -10.67 -1.21
N TRP A 93 6.39 -11.79 -0.85
CA TRP A 93 5.04 -11.82 -0.28
C TRP A 93 5.12 -12.07 1.22
N ILE A 94 4.42 -11.28 2.03
CA ILE A 94 4.44 -11.43 3.49
C ILE A 94 3.02 -11.49 4.04
N ARG A 95 2.84 -12.26 5.11
CA ARG A 95 1.59 -12.38 5.86
C ARG A 95 1.91 -12.61 7.33
N ARG A 96 0.95 -12.34 8.23
CA ARG A 96 1.16 -12.45 9.68
C ARG A 96 1.61 -13.83 10.18
N ASP A 97 1.32 -14.88 9.42
CA ASP A 97 1.64 -16.29 9.70
C ASP A 97 2.92 -16.76 8.97
N LEU A 98 3.66 -15.83 8.35
CA LEU A 98 4.93 -16.10 7.67
C LEU A 98 6.08 -15.41 8.41
N SER A 99 7.04 -16.19 8.89
CA SER A 99 8.20 -15.73 9.63
C SER A 99 9.19 -15.00 8.72
N THR A 100 8.93 -13.72 8.48
CA THR A 100 9.84 -12.77 7.83
C THR A 100 10.31 -11.73 8.85
N SER A 101 11.62 -11.54 8.98
CA SER A 101 12.20 -10.56 9.91
C SER A 101 13.17 -9.58 9.26
N VAL A 102 13.58 -9.84 8.01
CA VAL A 102 14.55 -9.05 7.25
C VAL A 102 14.03 -8.87 5.84
N LEU A 103 14.30 -7.69 5.27
CA LEU A 103 14.17 -7.43 3.84
C LEU A 103 15.49 -6.82 3.32
N VAL A 104 15.82 -7.06 2.05
CA VAL A 104 17.16 -6.88 1.46
C VAL A 104 17.64 -5.43 1.37
N HIS A 105 16.73 -4.48 1.16
CA HIS A 105 17.06 -3.08 0.96
C HIS A 105 16.37 -2.19 2.02
N PRO A 106 16.87 -0.96 2.24
CA PRO A 106 16.35 -0.07 3.28
C PRO A 106 14.98 0.54 2.95
N ALA A 107 14.60 0.60 1.68
CA ALA A 107 13.32 1.15 1.21
C ALA A 107 12.76 0.33 0.04
N GLY A 108 11.47 0.50 -0.25
CA GLY A 108 10.76 -0.25 -1.25
C GLY A 108 9.34 0.26 -1.46
N PHE A 109 8.52 -0.56 -2.10
CA PHE A 109 7.10 -0.27 -2.31
C PHE A 109 6.25 -1.54 -2.13
N ILE A 110 4.99 -1.31 -1.81
CA ILE A 110 3.93 -2.32 -1.72
C ILE A 110 3.09 -2.23 -2.99
N LEU A 111 2.69 -3.39 -3.51
CA LEU A 111 1.65 -3.50 -4.52
C LEU A 111 0.30 -3.76 -3.85
N ARG A 112 -0.74 -3.09 -4.34
CA ARG A 112 -2.13 -3.39 -3.93
C ARG A 112 -2.45 -4.84 -4.25
N THR A 113 -3.16 -5.50 -3.33
CA THR A 113 -3.75 -6.80 -3.67
C THR A 113 -4.78 -6.61 -4.78
N PRO A 114 -5.00 -7.61 -5.66
CA PRO A 114 -6.05 -7.56 -6.65
C PRO A 114 -7.43 -7.24 -6.08
N THR A 115 -7.81 -7.83 -4.94
CA THR A 115 -9.09 -7.52 -4.28
C THR A 115 -9.18 -6.08 -3.78
N ASP A 116 -8.08 -5.53 -3.27
CA ASP A 116 -8.05 -4.13 -2.83
C ASP A 116 -8.15 -3.17 -4.01
N GLY A 117 -7.51 -3.49 -5.14
CA GLY A 117 -7.65 -2.72 -6.37
C GLY A 117 -9.09 -2.70 -6.89
N LEU A 118 -9.77 -3.85 -6.90
CA LEU A 118 -11.19 -3.94 -7.25
C LEU A 118 -12.06 -3.11 -6.30
N ALA A 119 -11.86 -3.22 -4.98
CA ALA A 119 -12.62 -2.48 -3.99
C ALA A 119 -12.46 -0.96 -4.12
N LEU A 120 -11.27 -0.49 -4.54
CA LEU A 120 -10.96 0.92 -4.75
C LEU A 120 -11.30 1.42 -6.17
N GLN A 121 -11.78 0.54 -7.06
CA GLN A 121 -12.00 0.85 -8.48
C GLN A 121 -10.75 1.39 -9.17
N LEU A 122 -9.59 0.82 -8.84
CA LEU A 122 -8.29 1.13 -9.43
C LEU A 122 -7.82 -0.01 -10.34
N PRO A 123 -6.76 0.20 -11.14
CA PRO A 123 -6.10 -0.88 -11.86
C PRO A 123 -5.75 -2.06 -10.95
N VAL A 124 -5.80 -3.26 -11.53
CA VAL A 124 -5.71 -4.55 -10.84
C VAL A 124 -4.60 -5.38 -11.46
N LYS A 125 -3.49 -5.59 -10.72
CA LYS A 125 -2.44 -6.53 -11.11
C LYS A 125 -2.81 -8.00 -10.87
N GLN A 126 -3.67 -8.54 -11.73
CA GLN A 126 -4.13 -9.93 -11.65
C GLN A 126 -3.44 -10.88 -12.64
N GLU A 127 -2.47 -10.43 -13.43
CA GLU A 127 -1.78 -11.24 -14.43
C GLU A 127 -0.25 -11.08 -14.37
N GLY A 128 0.46 -12.07 -14.90
CA GLY A 128 1.92 -12.13 -15.01
C GLY A 128 2.61 -12.81 -13.83
N TRP A 129 1.88 -13.17 -12.77
CA TRP A 129 2.46 -13.85 -11.61
C TRP A 129 2.82 -15.29 -11.99
N ALA A 130 4.09 -15.66 -11.88
CA ALA A 130 4.59 -16.94 -12.40
C ALA A 130 4.71 -17.99 -11.29
N CYS A 131 5.54 -17.73 -10.29
CA CYS A 131 5.82 -18.66 -9.20
C CYS A 131 6.23 -17.96 -7.92
N ILE A 132 6.15 -18.69 -6.80
CA ILE A 132 6.73 -18.32 -5.51
C ILE A 132 7.69 -19.40 -5.03
N TYR A 133 8.82 -19.02 -4.44
CA TYR A 133 9.76 -19.93 -3.80
C TYR A 133 9.56 -19.94 -2.28
N THR A 134 9.84 -21.06 -1.61
CA THR A 134 9.82 -21.14 -0.14
C THR A 134 10.83 -20.18 0.48
N PHE A 135 12.04 -20.12 -0.06
CA PHE A 135 13.08 -19.17 0.34
C PHE A 135 13.61 -18.43 -0.90
N ASP A 136 14.50 -17.44 -0.73
CA ASP A 136 15.23 -16.78 -1.82
C ASP A 136 15.64 -17.80 -2.90
N GLY A 137 15.16 -17.61 -4.12
CA GLY A 137 15.32 -18.53 -5.23
C GLY A 137 16.54 -18.23 -6.09
N TYR A 138 17.39 -17.27 -5.70
CA TYR A 138 18.51 -16.78 -6.50
C TYR A 138 18.09 -16.48 -7.94
N THR A 139 16.92 -15.86 -8.13
CA THR A 139 16.33 -15.74 -9.46
C THR A 139 17.16 -14.86 -10.39
N GLY A 140 17.14 -15.21 -11.68
CA GLY A 140 17.95 -14.56 -12.70
C GLY A 140 17.84 -15.29 -14.05
N PRO A 141 18.59 -14.85 -15.07
CA PRO A 141 18.48 -15.37 -16.44
C PRO A 141 18.85 -16.85 -16.58
N ASP A 142 19.54 -17.43 -15.59
CA ASP A 142 19.88 -18.85 -15.57
C ASP A 142 18.70 -19.75 -15.19
N ARG A 143 17.58 -19.15 -14.76
CA ARG A 143 16.31 -19.84 -14.54
C ARG A 143 15.36 -19.44 -15.65
N LYS A 144 15.04 -20.41 -16.52
CA LYS A 144 14.05 -20.24 -17.59
C LYS A 144 12.65 -19.95 -17.03
N TRP A 145 11.71 -19.64 -17.93
CA TRP A 145 10.33 -19.29 -17.58
C TRP A 145 10.22 -18.23 -16.49
N TYR A 146 10.68 -17.02 -16.78
CA TYR A 146 10.50 -15.86 -15.91
C TYR A 146 11.09 -16.05 -14.49
N GLY A 147 12.18 -16.82 -14.38
CA GLY A 147 12.84 -17.13 -13.11
C GLY A 147 12.30 -18.35 -12.37
N CYS A 148 11.31 -19.05 -12.92
CA CYS A 148 10.61 -20.15 -12.24
C CYS A 148 11.12 -21.55 -12.61
N GLY A 149 11.96 -21.67 -13.63
CA GLY A 149 12.56 -22.94 -14.04
C GLY A 149 13.70 -23.42 -13.13
N PRO A 150 14.20 -24.64 -13.38
CA PRO A 150 15.40 -25.16 -12.71
C PRO A 150 16.61 -24.25 -12.96
N PHE A 151 17.50 -24.19 -11.98
CA PHE A 151 18.71 -23.37 -12.07
C PHE A 151 19.71 -23.98 -13.06
N ASN A 152 20.27 -23.17 -13.96
CA ASN A 152 21.25 -23.56 -14.97
C ASN A 152 20.78 -24.66 -15.94
N ASP A 153 19.48 -24.84 -16.11
CA ASP A 153 18.92 -25.75 -17.12
C ASP A 153 18.47 -24.96 -18.35
N ALA A 154 19.32 -24.91 -19.36
CA ALA A 154 19.05 -24.19 -20.59
C ALA A 154 18.05 -24.90 -21.52
N THR A 155 17.83 -26.21 -21.35
CA THR A 155 16.93 -27.02 -22.18
C THR A 155 15.52 -27.08 -21.58
N PHE A 156 15.34 -26.56 -20.38
CA PHE A 156 14.05 -26.53 -19.71
C PHE A 156 12.99 -25.79 -20.54
N VAL A 157 11.93 -26.53 -20.86
CA VAL A 157 10.67 -26.00 -21.38
C VAL A 157 9.60 -26.35 -20.34
N PRO A 158 8.84 -25.37 -19.84
CA PRO A 158 7.77 -25.68 -18.89
C PRO A 158 6.73 -26.56 -19.60
N PRO A 159 6.27 -27.63 -18.94
CA PRO A 159 5.16 -28.42 -19.47
C PRO A 159 3.92 -27.55 -19.63
N SER A 160 3.02 -27.95 -20.53
CA SER A 160 1.63 -27.51 -20.50
C SER A 160 0.99 -28.07 -19.22
N GLU A 161 1.14 -27.37 -18.11
CA GLU A 161 0.44 -27.68 -16.86
C GLU A 161 -1.07 -27.57 -17.09
N PRO A 162 -1.92 -28.30 -16.33
CA PRO A 162 -3.29 -27.87 -16.16
C PRO A 162 -3.24 -26.53 -15.44
N THR A 163 -3.34 -25.46 -16.22
CA THR A 163 -3.48 -24.13 -15.65
C THR A 163 -4.77 -24.12 -14.85
N THR A 164 -4.74 -23.51 -13.66
CA THR A 164 -5.96 -23.09 -13.00
C THR A 164 -6.78 -22.27 -13.99
N ALA A 165 -8.07 -22.56 -14.15
CA ALA A 165 -8.95 -21.86 -15.08
C ALA A 165 -9.30 -20.44 -14.58
N ASN A 166 -8.28 -19.60 -14.43
CA ASN A 166 -8.35 -18.23 -13.95
C ASN A 166 -7.57 -17.29 -14.89
N LYS A 167 -7.65 -15.98 -14.67
CA LYS A 167 -7.10 -14.97 -15.57
C LYS A 167 -5.58 -14.99 -15.68
N ASN A 168 -4.87 -15.57 -14.71
CA ASN A 168 -3.41 -15.64 -14.70
C ASN A 168 -2.85 -17.01 -15.17
N ALA A 169 -3.73 -17.93 -15.52
CA ALA A 169 -3.45 -19.30 -16.00
C ALA A 169 -2.19 -19.43 -16.86
N GLN A 170 -2.11 -18.61 -17.92
CA GLN A 170 -1.07 -18.71 -18.95
C GLN A 170 0.35 -18.38 -18.46
N TRP A 171 0.49 -17.68 -17.33
CA TRP A 171 1.77 -17.25 -16.79
C TRP A 171 2.25 -18.13 -15.65
N ALA A 172 1.30 -18.71 -14.91
CA ALA A 172 1.54 -19.38 -13.65
C ALA A 172 2.14 -20.79 -13.84
N TYR A 173 3.32 -21.01 -13.28
CA TYR A 173 4.05 -22.27 -13.40
C TYR A 173 5.00 -22.46 -12.22
N GLY A 174 5.07 -23.67 -11.67
CA GLY A 174 6.05 -24.04 -10.64
C GLY A 174 6.66 -25.41 -10.93
N THR A 175 7.95 -25.57 -10.63
CA THR A 175 8.68 -26.82 -10.86
C THR A 175 8.43 -27.90 -9.81
N CYS A 176 7.82 -27.58 -8.66
CA CYS A 176 7.63 -28.53 -7.56
C CYS A 176 6.75 -29.74 -7.95
N ALA A 177 5.61 -29.50 -8.61
CA ALA A 177 4.70 -30.57 -9.02
C ALA A 177 5.37 -31.56 -9.98
N GLY A 178 6.06 -31.05 -11.02
CA GLY A 178 6.83 -31.90 -11.96
C GLY A 178 8.01 -32.65 -11.32
N GLN A 179 8.39 -32.25 -10.11
CA GLN A 179 9.42 -32.89 -9.30
C GLN A 179 8.86 -33.84 -8.22
N ASN A 180 7.55 -34.12 -8.25
CA ASN A 180 6.80 -34.88 -7.24
C ASN A 180 6.89 -34.28 -5.83
N VAL A 181 6.95 -32.95 -5.74
CA VAL A 181 6.91 -32.20 -4.48
C VAL A 181 5.61 -31.42 -4.44
N ASN A 182 4.68 -31.87 -3.59
CA ASN A 182 3.34 -31.29 -3.43
C ASN A 182 3.02 -30.88 -2.00
N THR A 183 3.83 -31.29 -1.02
CA THR A 183 3.65 -30.97 0.40
C THR A 183 4.93 -30.40 1.00
N ALA A 184 4.80 -29.78 2.18
CA ALA A 184 5.94 -29.28 2.93
C ALA A 184 6.91 -30.41 3.33
N GLU A 185 6.39 -31.56 3.75
CA GLU A 185 7.21 -32.71 4.16
C GLU A 185 8.02 -33.25 2.98
N GLN A 186 7.42 -33.36 1.79
CA GLN A 186 8.12 -33.77 0.58
C GLN A 186 9.20 -32.75 0.19
N TRP A 187 8.92 -31.47 0.36
CA TRP A 187 9.89 -30.40 0.11
C TRP A 187 11.08 -30.55 1.06
N GLN A 188 10.85 -30.71 2.36
CA GLN A 188 11.90 -30.87 3.37
C GLN A 188 12.73 -32.14 3.18
N GLN A 189 12.10 -33.25 2.77
CA GLN A 189 12.81 -34.50 2.50
C GLN A 189 13.77 -34.37 1.30
N LYS A 190 13.34 -33.63 0.27
CA LYS A 190 14.10 -33.46 -0.97
C LYS A 190 15.19 -32.39 -0.88
N TYR A 191 14.89 -31.29 -0.21
CA TYR A 191 15.80 -30.17 -0.02
C TYR A 191 16.27 -30.18 1.43
N GLN A 192 17.43 -30.80 1.68
CA GLN A 192 18.02 -30.94 3.02
C GLN A 192 19.03 -29.84 3.33
N GLY A 193 19.71 -29.35 2.29
CA GLY A 193 20.48 -28.11 2.36
C GLY A 193 21.96 -28.27 2.60
N GLY A 194 22.58 -27.16 3.00
CA GLY A 194 24.00 -27.08 3.28
C GLY A 194 24.84 -26.82 2.03
N ALA A 195 26.17 -26.88 2.19
CA ALA A 195 27.11 -26.42 1.17
C ALA A 195 27.01 -27.18 -0.17
N ARG A 196 26.58 -28.45 -0.14
CA ARG A 196 26.42 -29.29 -1.34
C ARG A 196 25.04 -29.18 -1.98
N GLN A 197 24.06 -28.60 -1.28
CA GLN A 197 22.70 -28.38 -1.79
C GLN A 197 22.19 -26.99 -1.34
N PRO A 198 22.79 -25.88 -1.81
CA PRO A 198 22.36 -24.54 -1.40
C PRO A 198 20.88 -24.34 -1.77
N ILE A 199 20.04 -23.90 -0.83
CA ILE A 199 18.59 -23.81 -1.11
C ILE A 199 18.29 -22.91 -2.28
N GLN A 200 19.03 -21.81 -2.37
CA GLN A 200 18.72 -20.75 -3.31
C GLN A 200 18.86 -21.22 -4.76
N THR A 201 19.70 -22.21 -5.04
CA THR A 201 19.87 -22.77 -6.39
C THR A 201 19.20 -24.12 -6.60
N THR A 202 18.82 -24.83 -5.53
CA THR A 202 18.36 -26.23 -5.64
C THR A 202 16.88 -26.44 -5.41
N GLN A 203 16.21 -25.57 -4.65
CA GLN A 203 14.78 -25.69 -4.37
C GLN A 203 13.92 -25.57 -5.64
N CYS A 204 12.76 -26.24 -5.63
CA CYS A 204 11.74 -26.02 -6.64
C CYS A 204 10.91 -24.76 -6.34
N SER A 205 10.19 -24.31 -7.37
CA SER A 205 9.25 -23.20 -7.35
C SER A 205 7.81 -23.71 -7.28
N TRP A 206 6.96 -23.01 -6.54
CA TRP A 206 5.52 -23.28 -6.42
C TRP A 206 4.74 -22.43 -7.43
N ASN A 207 3.70 -23.00 -8.04
CA ASN A 207 2.84 -22.33 -8.99
C ASN A 207 2.06 -21.18 -8.31
N ALA A 208 2.12 -19.97 -8.87
CA ALA A 208 1.50 -18.79 -8.29
C ALA A 208 -0.03 -18.88 -8.12
N GLU A 209 -0.71 -19.77 -8.83
CA GLU A 209 -2.17 -19.83 -8.85
C GLU A 209 -2.78 -21.05 -8.16
N VAL A 210 -1.98 -22.00 -7.67
CA VAL A 210 -2.48 -23.23 -7.02
C VAL A 210 -2.51 -23.04 -5.50
N PRO A 211 -3.69 -22.85 -4.85
CA PRO A 211 -3.73 -22.48 -3.42
C PRO A 211 -3.06 -23.51 -2.50
N ALA A 212 -3.22 -24.81 -2.78
CA ALA A 212 -2.58 -25.86 -1.99
C ALA A 212 -1.05 -25.80 -2.03
N GLN A 213 -0.45 -25.28 -3.11
CA GLN A 213 1.00 -25.09 -3.19
C GLN A 213 1.47 -23.89 -2.36
N TRP A 214 0.63 -22.85 -2.21
CA TRP A 214 0.90 -21.78 -1.25
C TRP A 214 0.86 -22.29 0.18
N ASP A 215 -0.11 -23.15 0.52
CA ASP A 215 -0.16 -23.78 1.85
C ASP A 215 1.10 -24.61 2.13
N ALA A 216 1.54 -25.42 1.17
CA ALA A 216 2.79 -26.18 1.26
C ALA A 216 4.03 -25.28 1.38
N MET A 217 4.06 -24.16 0.63
CA MET A 217 5.14 -23.17 0.68
C MET A 217 5.24 -22.55 2.09
N ILE A 218 4.11 -22.08 2.65
CA ILE A 218 4.08 -21.49 4.00
C ILE A 218 4.50 -22.53 5.03
N GLN A 219 3.94 -23.74 4.99
CA GLN A 219 4.30 -24.81 5.91
C GLN A 219 5.79 -25.17 5.82
N ALA A 220 6.37 -25.26 4.62
CA ALA A 220 7.80 -25.49 4.44
C ALA A 220 8.66 -24.33 4.97
N HIS A 221 8.21 -23.09 4.79
CA HIS A 221 8.89 -21.88 5.29
C HIS A 221 8.85 -21.81 6.82
N GLU A 222 7.74 -22.21 7.44
CA GLU A 222 7.54 -22.16 8.89
C GLU A 222 8.07 -23.39 9.63
N ALA A 223 8.25 -24.53 8.95
CA ALA A 223 8.76 -25.76 9.55
C ALA A 223 10.27 -25.74 9.86
N ARG A 224 10.88 -24.54 9.90
CA ARG A 224 12.22 -24.29 10.42
C ARG A 224 12.28 -24.71 11.89
N VAL A 225 13.10 -25.70 12.21
CA VAL A 225 13.38 -26.05 13.60
C VAL A 225 14.29 -24.96 14.19
N THR A 226 14.24 -24.75 15.51
CA THR A 226 15.04 -23.77 16.26
C THR A 226 16.39 -23.48 15.60
N THR A 227 16.70 -22.21 15.33
CA THR A 227 17.88 -21.80 14.54
C THR A 227 19.17 -22.46 15.06
N THR A 228 19.66 -23.47 14.34
CA THR A 228 20.95 -24.12 14.62
C THR A 228 21.81 -24.10 13.36
N ASN A 229 23.13 -24.12 13.53
CA ASN A 229 24.06 -24.27 12.39
C ASN A 229 23.90 -25.60 11.62
N ALA A 230 23.13 -26.55 12.17
CA ALA A 230 22.85 -27.86 11.57
C ALA A 230 21.59 -27.85 10.67
N ASP A 231 20.71 -26.86 10.80
CA ASP A 231 19.58 -26.66 9.88
C ASP A 231 19.91 -25.46 8.96
N PRO A 232 20.32 -25.72 7.71
CA PRO A 232 20.79 -24.71 6.78
C PRO A 232 19.71 -23.71 6.36
N TYR A 233 18.43 -23.97 6.66
CA TYR A 233 17.32 -23.09 6.31
C TYR A 233 16.71 -22.40 7.51
N SER A 234 17.04 -22.82 8.74
CA SER A 234 16.53 -22.23 10.00
C SER A 234 16.90 -20.76 10.24
N ARG A 235 17.56 -20.09 9.28
CA ARG A 235 17.95 -18.69 9.42
C ARG A 235 16.75 -17.77 9.22
N LYS A 236 16.60 -16.83 10.16
CA LYS A 236 15.49 -15.86 10.19
C LYS A 236 15.60 -14.76 9.13
N ASP A 237 16.76 -14.65 8.48
CA ASP A 237 17.03 -13.70 7.39
C ASP A 237 16.60 -14.22 6.02
N PHE A 238 16.18 -15.48 5.90
CA PHE A 238 15.62 -15.99 4.66
C PHE A 238 14.13 -15.65 4.53
N PHE A 239 13.83 -14.88 3.49
CA PHE A 239 12.50 -14.50 3.01
C PHE A 239 12.18 -15.29 1.72
N ASN A 240 10.93 -15.29 1.26
CA ASN A 240 10.53 -15.91 -0.01
C ASN A 240 10.81 -15.01 -1.21
N GLU A 241 10.76 -15.59 -2.41
CA GLU A 241 10.86 -14.84 -3.67
C GLU A 241 9.66 -15.15 -4.58
N PHE A 242 8.92 -14.10 -4.96
CA PHE A 242 7.70 -14.17 -5.77
C PHE A 242 7.90 -13.48 -7.12
N MET A 243 7.69 -14.20 -8.21
CA MET A 243 8.06 -13.74 -9.55
C MET A 243 6.89 -13.17 -10.33
N LEU A 244 7.09 -11.96 -10.84
CA LEU A 244 6.16 -11.27 -11.74
C LEU A 244 6.83 -11.05 -13.10
N LYS A 245 6.21 -11.55 -14.16
CA LYS A 245 6.64 -11.30 -15.54
C LYS A 245 6.64 -9.80 -15.85
N ASN A 246 7.67 -9.34 -16.55
CA ASN A 246 7.78 -7.96 -17.02
C ASN A 246 6.78 -7.68 -18.16
N ALA A 247 6.18 -6.50 -18.12
CA ALA A 247 5.40 -5.96 -19.22
C ALA A 247 6.31 -5.54 -20.41
N PRO A 248 5.83 -5.70 -21.66
CA PRO A 248 6.65 -5.49 -22.87
C PRO A 248 7.04 -4.02 -23.15
N GLY A 249 6.37 -3.04 -22.53
CA GLY A 249 6.57 -1.61 -22.77
C GLY A 249 7.31 -0.84 -21.66
N GLY A 250 7.91 -1.54 -20.69
CA GLY A 250 8.45 -0.95 -19.47
C GLY A 250 7.64 -1.35 -18.23
N SER A 251 7.96 -0.77 -17.07
CA SER A 251 7.26 -1.10 -15.83
C SER A 251 5.88 -0.43 -15.78
N ASP A 252 4.83 -1.24 -15.92
CA ASP A 252 3.43 -0.83 -15.79
C ASP A 252 2.97 -0.79 -14.32
N ILE A 253 3.86 -1.14 -13.39
CA ILE A 253 3.49 -1.38 -11.99
C ILE A 253 3.21 -0.09 -11.20
N MET A 254 3.51 1.09 -11.76
CA MET A 254 3.24 2.38 -11.12
C MET A 254 1.77 2.50 -10.70
N ASP A 255 0.86 2.04 -11.57
CA ASP A 255 -0.58 2.06 -11.31
C ASP A 255 -0.94 1.22 -10.08
N ASP A 256 -0.19 0.17 -9.79
CA ASP A 256 -0.46 -0.81 -8.75
C ASP A 256 0.24 -0.53 -7.41
N ILE A 257 1.15 0.46 -7.35
CA ILE A 257 1.85 0.84 -6.12
C ILE A 257 0.84 1.42 -5.12
N ASP A 258 0.75 0.82 -3.93
CA ASP A 258 -0.14 1.29 -2.86
C ASP A 258 0.54 2.27 -1.91
N ALA A 259 1.82 2.02 -1.63
CA ALA A 259 2.61 2.78 -0.68
C ALA A 259 4.10 2.54 -0.92
N PHE A 260 4.92 3.53 -0.58
CA PHE A 260 6.33 3.31 -0.32
C PHE A 260 6.55 2.85 1.11
N ILE A 261 7.55 2.01 1.33
CA ILE A 261 7.93 1.51 2.64
C ILE A 261 9.40 1.76 2.92
N TYR A 262 9.72 1.94 4.19
CA TYR A 262 11.10 1.97 4.66
C TYR A 262 11.26 1.19 5.95
N ARG A 263 12.46 0.66 6.15
CA ARG A 263 12.92 0.13 7.42
C ARG A 263 13.70 1.22 8.15
N GLY A 264 13.66 1.25 9.49
CA GLY A 264 14.23 2.33 10.31
C GLY A 264 15.68 2.75 9.99
N LYS A 265 16.10 3.93 10.47
CA LYS A 265 17.30 4.70 10.05
C LYS A 265 18.67 3.97 10.00
N ASN A 266 18.79 2.76 10.55
CA ASN A 266 20.04 2.00 10.62
C ASN A 266 19.98 0.67 9.85
N THR A 267 19.24 0.62 8.76
CA THR A 267 19.14 -0.59 7.95
C THR A 267 20.28 -0.75 6.96
N PHE A 268 20.70 -2.00 6.78
CA PHE A 268 21.69 -2.38 5.78
C PHE A 268 21.04 -2.52 4.40
N ASN A 269 21.68 -1.91 3.42
CA ASN A 269 21.51 -2.21 2.02
C ASN A 269 22.41 -3.41 1.69
N TYR A 270 21.85 -4.61 1.63
CA TYR A 270 22.60 -5.82 1.34
C TYR A 270 22.92 -5.91 -0.17
N PRO A 271 24.13 -6.39 -0.53
CA PRO A 271 24.45 -6.62 -1.93
C PRO A 271 23.56 -7.71 -2.51
N VAL A 272 23.07 -7.48 -3.71
CA VAL A 272 22.30 -8.48 -4.47
C VAL A 272 23.11 -8.97 -5.66
N ARG A 273 22.57 -9.99 -6.33
CA ARG A 273 23.13 -10.49 -7.57
C ARG A 273 23.29 -9.35 -8.59
N GLY A 274 24.51 -9.17 -9.09
CA GLY A 274 24.88 -8.08 -10.01
C GLY A 274 25.63 -6.92 -9.37
N ASP A 275 25.72 -6.85 -8.03
CA ASP A 275 26.47 -5.80 -7.32
C ASP A 275 27.99 -6.04 -7.26
N ASN A 276 28.51 -7.09 -7.89
CA ASN A 276 29.95 -7.41 -8.00
C ASN A 276 30.71 -7.43 -6.66
N GLY A 277 30.10 -7.98 -5.60
CA GLY A 277 30.77 -8.19 -4.32
C GLY A 277 30.91 -6.94 -3.44
N LYS A 278 30.11 -5.90 -3.68
CA LYS A 278 30.01 -4.75 -2.76
C LYS A 278 29.64 -5.21 -1.34
N ALA A 279 30.24 -4.59 -0.33
CA ALA A 279 29.84 -4.83 1.06
C ALA A 279 28.46 -4.24 1.34
N ALA A 280 27.77 -4.77 2.35
CA ALA A 280 26.54 -4.17 2.84
C ALA A 280 26.83 -2.77 3.41
N VAL A 281 26.02 -1.78 3.05
CA VAL A 281 26.20 -0.38 3.48
C VAL A 281 24.98 0.06 4.24
N GLN A 282 25.17 0.72 5.39
CA GLN A 282 24.06 1.34 6.12
C GLN A 282 23.52 2.54 5.34
N GLN A 283 22.21 2.62 5.19
CA GLN A 283 21.54 3.70 4.48
C GLN A 283 20.29 4.17 5.23
N ASP A 284 19.95 5.45 5.07
CA ASP A 284 18.71 6.01 5.58
C ASP A 284 17.53 5.61 4.66
N GLY A 285 16.79 4.59 5.09
CA GLY A 285 15.61 4.12 4.36
C GLY A 285 14.53 5.17 4.18
N LEU A 286 14.35 6.08 5.14
CA LEU A 286 13.33 7.13 5.04
C LEU A 286 13.71 8.14 3.96
N ALA A 287 14.99 8.54 3.90
CA ALA A 287 15.48 9.41 2.84
C ALA A 287 15.26 8.80 1.43
N ASN A 288 15.52 7.50 1.30
CA ASN A 288 15.28 6.76 0.05
C ASN A 288 13.79 6.72 -0.30
N ALA A 289 12.92 6.35 0.65
CA ALA A 289 11.47 6.29 0.43
C ALA A 289 10.87 7.65 0.05
N ARG A 290 11.37 8.76 0.63
CA ARG A 290 10.99 10.12 0.23
C ARG A 290 11.36 10.45 -1.21
N THR A 291 12.53 10.01 -1.66
CA THR A 291 12.93 10.18 -3.06
C THR A 291 12.06 9.34 -4.00
N PHE A 292 11.73 8.12 -3.61
CA PHE A 292 10.82 7.26 -4.38
C PHE A 292 9.42 7.86 -4.49
N GLN A 293 8.89 8.38 -3.37
CA GLN A 293 7.59 9.04 -3.34
C GLN A 293 7.54 10.27 -4.25
N ARG A 294 8.54 11.16 -4.20
CA ARG A 294 8.62 12.31 -5.10
C ARG A 294 8.62 11.90 -6.58
N LYS A 295 9.44 10.91 -6.94
CA LYS A 295 9.50 10.40 -8.32
C LYS A 295 8.12 9.94 -8.80
N LEU A 296 7.37 9.21 -7.97
CA LEU A 296 6.05 8.69 -8.35
C LEU A 296 4.99 9.79 -8.35
N TYR A 297 5.07 10.73 -7.42
CA TYR A 297 4.22 11.90 -7.35
C TYR A 297 4.34 12.76 -8.62
N ASP A 298 5.55 12.93 -9.14
CA ASP A 298 5.80 13.62 -10.41
C ASP A 298 5.19 12.88 -11.62
N GLN A 299 4.85 11.59 -11.49
CA GLN A 299 4.11 10.82 -12.49
C GLN A 299 2.58 10.89 -12.33
N GLY A 300 2.10 11.61 -11.31
CA GLY A 300 0.68 11.78 -11.01
C GLY A 300 0.11 10.81 -9.97
N TYR A 301 0.92 10.12 -9.16
CA TYR A 301 0.39 9.23 -8.11
C TYR A 301 0.77 9.71 -6.72
N ALA A 302 -0.24 10.03 -5.92
CA ALA A 302 -0.09 10.39 -4.52
C ALA A 302 -0.33 9.16 -3.63
N VAL A 303 0.76 8.52 -3.21
CA VAL A 303 0.77 7.35 -2.31
C VAL A 303 1.58 7.63 -1.04
N PRO A 304 1.23 7.07 0.12
CA PRO A 304 1.95 7.32 1.36
C PRO A 304 3.28 6.58 1.47
N ILE A 305 4.16 7.10 2.33
CA ILE A 305 5.30 6.38 2.91
C ILE A 305 4.87 5.79 4.25
N LEU A 306 5.16 4.51 4.46
CA LEU A 306 4.91 3.77 5.70
C LEU A 306 6.21 3.22 6.27
N ASN A 307 6.33 3.23 7.60
CA ASN A 307 7.39 2.48 8.29
C ASN A 307 6.98 1.00 8.37
N VAL A 308 7.89 0.07 8.08
CA VAL A 308 7.71 -1.36 8.37
C VAL A 308 8.62 -1.80 9.52
N ASP A 309 8.01 -2.34 10.59
CA ASP A 309 8.72 -2.75 11.80
C ASP A 309 8.34 -4.19 12.19
N PHE A 310 9.25 -5.14 11.97
CA PHE A 310 9.07 -6.55 12.31
C PHE A 310 9.10 -6.86 13.82
N THR A 311 9.49 -5.88 14.66
CA THR A 311 9.52 -6.03 16.13
C THR A 311 8.19 -5.68 16.79
N ARG A 312 7.29 -5.02 16.06
CA ARG A 312 5.95 -4.65 16.53
C ARG A 312 4.96 -5.81 16.40
N PRO A 313 3.81 -5.74 17.10
CA PRO A 313 2.69 -6.65 16.84
C PRO A 313 2.21 -6.56 15.37
N PRO A 314 1.66 -7.64 14.81
CA PRO A 314 1.17 -7.67 13.43
C PRO A 314 0.21 -6.54 13.04
N GLU A 315 -0.62 -6.04 13.98
CA GLU A 315 -1.58 -4.96 13.78
C GLU A 315 -0.91 -3.59 13.62
N GLN A 316 0.35 -3.48 14.02
CA GLN A 316 1.20 -2.29 13.91
C GLN A 316 2.43 -2.56 13.04
N ARG A 317 2.37 -3.57 12.15
CA ARG A 317 3.48 -3.91 11.26
C ARG A 317 3.83 -2.74 10.35
N PHE A 318 2.82 -2.00 9.89
CA PHE A 318 2.96 -0.78 9.11
C PHE A 318 2.39 0.42 9.85
N THR A 319 3.12 1.53 9.87
CA THR A 319 2.63 2.78 10.49
C THR A 319 2.80 3.97 9.56
N TYR A 320 1.80 4.84 9.54
CA TYR A 320 1.83 6.11 8.83
C TYR A 320 2.22 7.25 9.77
N SER A 321 3.05 8.17 9.27
CA SER A 321 3.39 9.43 9.92
C SER A 321 3.39 10.55 8.88
N ALA A 322 2.68 11.65 9.14
CA ALA A 322 2.70 12.82 8.27
C ALA A 322 4.12 13.40 8.15
N ALA A 323 4.93 13.32 9.20
CA ALA A 323 6.31 13.79 9.21
C ALA A 323 7.23 12.95 8.31
N ASP A 324 6.86 11.72 7.95
CA ASP A 324 7.69 10.85 7.11
C ASP A 324 7.54 11.18 5.61
N GLN A 325 6.47 11.88 5.24
CA GLN A 325 6.15 12.15 3.83
C GLN A 325 7.15 13.12 3.18
N GLY A 326 7.47 12.88 1.92
CA GLY A 326 8.32 13.71 1.07
C GLY A 326 7.55 14.61 0.10
N VAL A 327 6.21 14.47 0.04
CA VAL A 327 5.28 15.30 -0.74
C VAL A 327 4.02 15.59 0.09
N SER A 328 3.26 16.61 -0.31
CA SER A 328 1.93 16.85 0.26
C SER A 328 0.93 15.87 -0.34
N LEU A 329 0.46 14.93 0.45
CA LEU A 329 -0.63 14.04 0.05
C LEU A 329 -1.93 14.78 0.36
N ASN A 330 -2.53 15.36 -0.68
CA ASN A 330 -3.78 16.12 -0.56
C ASN A 330 -4.88 15.18 -0.05
N LEU A 331 -5.18 15.28 1.24
CA LEU A 331 -6.28 14.57 1.90
C LEU A 331 -7.68 14.95 1.34
N ASN A 332 -7.73 15.88 0.39
CA ASN A 332 -8.93 16.49 -0.16
C ASN A 332 -9.02 16.17 -1.66
N ARG A 333 -9.75 15.09 -2.01
CA ARG A 333 -10.22 14.88 -3.39
C ARG A 333 -11.24 15.97 -3.74
N ASN A 334 -11.29 16.38 -5.00
CA ASN A 334 -12.42 17.11 -5.57
C ASN A 334 -13.67 16.21 -5.52
N VAL A 335 -14.38 16.23 -4.40
CA VAL A 335 -15.76 15.74 -4.31
C VAL A 335 -16.64 16.75 -5.05
N THR A 336 -17.34 16.31 -6.09
CA THR A 336 -18.40 17.14 -6.68
C THR A 336 -19.53 17.25 -5.66
N ALA A 337 -19.54 18.36 -4.93
CA ALA A 337 -20.54 18.72 -3.94
C ALA A 337 -21.97 18.57 -4.50
N LYS A 338 -22.77 17.71 -3.86
CA LYS A 338 -24.17 17.43 -4.23
C LYS A 338 -25.12 17.91 -3.14
N TYR A 339 -24.81 17.65 -1.87
CA TYR A 339 -25.57 18.06 -0.69
C TYR A 339 -24.95 19.26 0.03
N ILE A 340 -23.63 19.45 -0.05
CA ILE A 340 -22.89 20.51 0.66
C ILE A 340 -22.48 21.61 -0.32
N ALA A 341 -23.12 22.78 -0.26
CA ALA A 341 -22.80 23.91 -1.13
C ALA A 341 -21.44 24.53 -0.79
N TRP A 342 -21.11 24.60 0.49
CA TRP A 342 -19.87 25.17 0.98
C TRP A 342 -19.54 24.63 2.38
N SER A 343 -18.26 24.51 2.69
CA SER A 343 -17.82 24.27 4.06
C SER A 343 -16.41 24.82 4.27
N ASN A 344 -16.13 25.38 5.44
CA ASN A 344 -14.80 25.90 5.76
C ASN A 344 -14.54 25.94 7.26
N TRP A 345 -13.29 25.71 7.64
CA TRP A 345 -12.85 25.84 9.01
C TRP A 345 -12.61 27.30 9.38
N GLU A 346 -13.03 27.67 10.58
CA GLU A 346 -12.62 28.91 11.22
C GLU A 346 -12.37 28.67 12.70
N GLN A 347 -11.55 29.52 13.32
CA GLN A 347 -11.43 29.55 14.78
C GLN A 347 -12.44 30.56 15.34
N ARG A 348 -13.26 30.12 16.28
CA ARG A 348 -14.26 30.95 16.95
C ARG A 348 -14.06 30.90 18.44
N LEU A 349 -14.32 32.01 19.12
CA LEU A 349 -14.42 31.99 20.57
C LEU A 349 -15.64 31.15 20.97
N ASP A 350 -15.42 30.00 21.60
CA ASP A 350 -16.49 29.16 22.10
C ASP A 350 -17.00 29.70 23.45
N PRO A 351 -18.31 29.99 23.60
CA PRO A 351 -18.85 30.42 24.89
C PRO A 351 -18.80 29.35 25.98
N GLY A 352 -18.67 28.06 25.62
CA GLY A 352 -18.53 26.95 26.57
C GLY A 352 -17.13 26.86 27.16
N THR A 353 -16.09 26.81 26.32
CA THR A 353 -14.69 26.66 26.76
C THR A 353 -13.99 27.97 27.07
N GLY A 354 -14.51 29.10 26.57
CA GLY A 354 -13.87 30.42 26.67
C GLY A 354 -12.60 30.57 25.84
N LYS A 355 -12.35 29.66 24.89
CA LYS A 355 -11.15 29.61 24.04
C LYS A 355 -11.52 29.71 22.57
N ALA A 356 -10.52 30.01 21.74
CA ALA A 356 -10.64 29.90 20.30
C ALA A 356 -10.60 28.41 19.91
N GLU A 357 -11.75 27.87 19.50
CA GLU A 357 -11.92 26.47 19.11
C GLU A 357 -12.13 26.36 17.60
N TRP A 358 -11.67 25.27 17.01
CA TRP A 358 -11.95 24.98 15.60
C TRP A 358 -13.43 24.67 15.39
N THR A 359 -14.05 25.39 14.46
CA THR A 359 -15.45 25.22 14.06
C THR A 359 -15.53 24.99 12.56
N LEU A 360 -16.19 23.92 12.14
CA LEU A 360 -16.52 23.68 10.75
C LEU A 360 -17.85 24.35 10.42
N ASN A 361 -17.81 25.39 9.59
CA ASN A 361 -19.01 25.96 9.01
C ASN A 361 -19.42 25.12 7.80
N VAL A 362 -20.70 24.80 7.69
CA VAL A 362 -21.27 24.01 6.60
C VAL A 362 -22.53 24.68 6.08
N VAL A 363 -22.66 24.81 4.76
CA VAL A 363 -23.87 25.31 4.09
C VAL A 363 -24.35 24.24 3.13
N LEU A 364 -25.62 23.85 3.25
CA LEU A 364 -26.24 22.84 2.38
C LEU A 364 -26.69 23.42 1.03
N THR A 365 -26.64 22.61 -0.02
CA THR A 365 -27.34 22.88 -1.29
C THR A 365 -28.86 22.78 -1.10
N GLU A 366 -29.65 23.24 -2.07
CA GLU A 366 -31.12 23.04 -2.05
C GLU A 366 -31.52 21.56 -1.95
N LEU A 367 -30.75 20.67 -2.60
CA LEU A 367 -30.97 19.23 -2.46
C LEU A 367 -30.63 18.75 -1.05
N GLY A 368 -29.49 19.16 -0.49
CA GLY A 368 -29.08 18.80 0.87
C GLY A 368 -30.13 19.23 1.91
N LYS A 369 -30.64 20.46 1.82
CA LYS A 369 -31.73 20.96 2.68
C LYS A 369 -32.98 20.09 2.61
N LYS A 370 -33.34 19.63 1.41
CA LYS A 370 -34.55 18.82 1.18
C LYS A 370 -34.42 17.40 1.74
N VAL A 371 -33.22 16.80 1.67
CA VAL A 371 -33.01 15.38 2.01
C VAL A 371 -32.34 15.14 3.35
N GLN A 372 -31.85 16.17 4.06
CA GLN A 372 -31.09 16.01 5.31
C GLN A 372 -31.76 15.12 6.37
N ALA A 373 -33.09 15.10 6.45
CA ALA A 373 -33.82 14.25 7.41
C ALA A 373 -33.98 12.80 6.94
N SER A 374 -34.15 12.57 5.62
CA SER A 374 -34.40 11.23 5.05
C SER A 374 -33.13 10.51 4.59
N GLN A 375 -32.08 11.26 4.27
CA GLN A 375 -30.78 10.78 3.77
C GLN A 375 -29.63 11.33 4.63
N GLN A 376 -29.84 11.44 5.94
CA GLN A 376 -28.86 12.05 6.85
C GLN A 376 -27.48 11.39 6.78
N GLN A 377 -27.42 10.07 6.58
CA GLN A 377 -26.15 9.34 6.44
C GLN A 377 -25.40 9.75 5.17
N ASP A 378 -26.10 9.99 4.07
CA ASP A 378 -25.48 10.38 2.80
C ASP A 378 -24.96 11.82 2.86
N VAL A 379 -25.71 12.72 3.51
CA VAL A 379 -25.27 14.10 3.76
C VAL A 379 -24.06 14.15 4.68
N TYR A 380 -24.06 13.32 5.75
CA TYR A 380 -22.89 13.17 6.62
C TYR A 380 -21.70 12.61 5.85
N GLN A 381 -21.91 11.59 5.01
CA GLN A 381 -20.84 10.97 4.25
C GLN A 381 -20.20 11.97 3.29
N GLU A 382 -20.99 12.77 2.56
CA GLU A 382 -20.43 13.80 1.68
C GLU A 382 -19.64 14.86 2.46
N LEU A 383 -20.14 15.30 3.63
CA LEU A 383 -19.40 16.24 4.47
C LEU A 383 -18.09 15.63 5.01
N TYR A 384 -18.14 14.36 5.41
CA TYR A 384 -16.98 13.62 5.86
C TYR A 384 -15.97 13.42 4.73
N ASP A 385 -16.42 13.16 3.51
CA ASP A 385 -15.56 13.05 2.33
C ASP A 385 -14.91 14.41 1.97
N LEU A 386 -15.61 15.53 2.24
CA LEU A 386 -15.12 16.88 2.02
C LEU A 386 -14.14 17.38 3.10
N ARG A 387 -14.34 17.00 4.38
CA ARG A 387 -13.70 17.65 5.54
C ARG A 387 -13.26 16.71 6.66
N GLY A 388 -13.66 15.44 6.63
CA GLY A 388 -13.35 14.45 7.68
C GLY A 388 -11.87 14.10 7.78
N SER A 389 -11.09 14.41 6.73
CA SER A 389 -9.65 14.21 6.68
C SER A 389 -8.85 15.44 7.16
N ASP A 390 -9.49 16.59 7.37
CA ASP A 390 -8.83 17.81 7.84
C ASP A 390 -8.27 17.63 9.26
N LEU A 391 -7.12 18.26 9.55
CA LEU A 391 -6.45 18.14 10.86
C LEU A 391 -7.34 18.64 12.01
N GLN A 392 -8.15 19.66 11.75
CA GLN A 392 -9.14 20.20 12.68
C GLN A 392 -10.17 19.14 13.07
N TRP A 393 -10.61 18.29 12.14
CA TRP A 393 -11.49 17.17 12.48
C TRP A 393 -10.70 16.09 13.22
N ARG A 394 -9.61 15.62 12.62
CA ARG A 394 -8.89 14.42 13.09
C ARG A 394 -8.23 14.57 14.44
N ASN A 395 -7.69 15.75 14.74
CA ASN A 395 -6.92 15.97 15.97
C ASN A 395 -7.80 16.48 17.11
N GLU A 396 -8.92 17.13 16.79
CA GLU A 396 -9.76 17.78 17.79
C GLU A 396 -11.05 16.99 18.07
N GLU A 397 -11.36 15.92 17.32
CA GLU A 397 -12.54 15.09 17.61
C GLU A 397 -12.36 14.35 18.94
N SER A 398 -13.02 14.87 19.98
CA SER A 398 -12.80 14.39 21.35
C SER A 398 -13.37 12.98 21.58
N ASP A 399 -14.53 12.70 20.98
CA ASP A 399 -15.25 11.45 21.07
C ASP A 399 -15.65 11.04 19.65
N SER A 400 -15.30 9.81 19.23
CA SER A 400 -15.59 9.32 17.87
C SER A 400 -17.10 9.38 17.58
N GLY A 401 -17.48 10.07 16.50
CA GLY A 401 -18.87 10.23 16.09
C GLY A 401 -19.55 11.48 16.67
N SER A 402 -18.81 12.37 17.33
CA SER A 402 -19.32 13.64 17.85
C SER A 402 -19.95 14.50 16.75
N MET A 403 -19.24 14.67 15.64
CA MET A 403 -19.70 15.47 14.50
C MET A 403 -20.98 14.88 13.89
N LYS A 404 -21.07 13.54 13.82
CA LYS A 404 -22.27 12.83 13.37
C LYS A 404 -23.46 13.06 14.32
N GLN A 405 -23.23 13.04 15.63
CA GLN A 405 -24.27 13.31 16.62
C GLN A 405 -24.76 14.76 16.56
N GLN A 406 -23.86 15.74 16.39
CA GLN A 406 -24.23 17.15 16.27
C GLN A 406 -25.17 17.36 15.08
N ILE A 407 -24.85 16.79 13.91
CA ILE A 407 -25.73 16.85 12.73
C ILE A 407 -27.08 16.17 13.01
N ALA A 408 -27.08 14.99 13.62
CA ALA A 408 -28.33 14.30 13.97
C ALA A 408 -29.23 15.15 14.88
N CYS A 409 -28.63 15.81 15.87
CA CYS A 409 -29.34 16.71 16.75
C CYS A 409 -29.89 17.93 16.02
N ILE A 410 -29.07 18.57 15.16
CA ILE A 410 -29.46 19.77 14.40
C ILE A 410 -30.60 19.45 13.43
N VAL A 411 -30.46 18.40 12.63
CA VAL A 411 -31.47 17.97 11.65
C VAL A 411 -32.80 17.66 12.33
N ARG A 412 -32.76 17.00 13.50
CA ARG A 412 -33.97 16.61 14.24
C ARG A 412 -34.69 17.78 14.91
N ASN A 413 -33.95 18.72 15.50
CA ASN A 413 -34.52 19.77 16.35
C ASN A 413 -34.61 21.14 15.67
N TYR A 414 -33.84 21.35 14.59
CA TYR A 414 -33.76 22.60 13.84
C TYR A 414 -33.78 22.34 12.32
N PRO A 415 -34.82 21.66 11.77
CA PRO A 415 -34.84 21.19 10.39
C PRO A 415 -34.85 22.29 9.32
N GLN A 416 -35.12 23.54 9.71
CA GLN A 416 -35.07 24.70 8.82
C GLN A 416 -33.64 25.27 8.69
N ARG A 417 -32.70 24.86 9.55
CA ARG A 417 -31.30 25.31 9.45
C ARG A 417 -30.59 24.57 8.32
N ALA A 418 -29.93 25.36 7.50
CA ALA A 418 -29.11 24.87 6.39
C ALA A 418 -27.64 25.27 6.55
N ASP A 419 -27.35 26.07 7.56
CA ASP A 419 -26.05 26.49 8.05
C ASP A 419 -25.77 25.75 9.36
N TRP A 420 -24.66 25.01 9.42
CA TRP A 420 -24.23 24.29 10.60
C TRP A 420 -22.87 24.78 11.07
N ASN A 421 -22.75 24.94 12.38
CA ASN A 421 -21.47 25.09 13.06
C ASN A 421 -21.24 23.79 13.81
N LEU A 422 -20.21 23.05 13.40
CA LEU A 422 -19.88 21.75 13.97
C LEU A 422 -18.51 21.86 14.63
N GLU A 423 -18.43 21.52 15.90
CA GLU A 423 -17.18 21.59 16.64
C GLU A 423 -16.71 20.20 17.07
N PRO A 424 -15.56 19.72 16.57
CA PRO A 424 -15.11 18.34 16.81
C PRO A 424 -14.83 18.03 18.29
N PHE A 425 -14.46 19.03 19.10
CA PHE A 425 -14.17 18.83 20.52
C PHE A 425 -15.40 18.55 21.40
N ARG A 426 -16.63 18.68 20.85
CA ARG A 426 -17.85 18.39 21.63
C ARG A 426 -17.89 16.90 21.98
N PRO A 427 -18.36 16.54 23.18
CA PRO A 427 -18.48 15.14 23.58
C PRO A 427 -19.70 14.47 22.94
N VAL A 428 -19.65 13.16 22.81
CA VAL A 428 -20.84 12.35 22.51
C VAL A 428 -21.63 12.18 23.80
N VAL A 429 -22.90 12.62 23.80
CA VAL A 429 -23.81 12.51 24.96
C VAL A 429 -25.11 11.80 24.57
N SER A 430 -26.05 11.62 25.50
CA SER A 430 -27.38 11.11 25.14
C SER A 430 -28.16 12.13 24.28
N GLU A 431 -29.09 11.67 23.44
CA GLU A 431 -29.90 12.58 22.59
C GLU A 431 -30.62 13.66 23.41
N ALA A 432 -31.14 13.30 24.59
CA ALA A 432 -31.80 14.23 25.49
C ALA A 432 -30.83 15.32 26.01
N ALA A 433 -29.60 14.93 26.35
CA ALA A 433 -28.57 15.87 26.80
C ALA A 433 -28.09 16.78 25.64
N ALA A 434 -27.89 16.23 24.44
CA ALA A 434 -27.54 17.01 23.26
C ALA A 434 -28.62 18.06 22.95
N LYS A 435 -29.91 17.67 22.99
CA LYS A 435 -31.03 18.58 22.81
C LYS A 435 -31.09 19.67 23.88
N ALA A 436 -30.92 19.30 25.15
CA ALA A 436 -30.95 20.26 26.27
C ALA A 436 -29.84 21.32 26.16
N ALA A 437 -28.69 20.95 25.57
CA ALA A 437 -27.58 21.86 25.29
C ALA A 437 -27.70 22.62 23.96
N GLY A 438 -28.86 22.59 23.28
CA GLY A 438 -29.04 23.27 22.00
C GLY A 438 -28.21 22.66 20.86
N CYS A 439 -27.98 21.34 20.92
CA CYS A 439 -27.07 20.58 20.06
C CYS A 439 -25.59 20.94 20.22
N ASN A 440 -25.25 21.63 21.31
CA ASN A 440 -23.90 22.08 21.60
C ASN A 440 -23.46 21.68 23.04
N PRO A 441 -23.29 20.37 23.31
CA PRO A 441 -22.88 19.90 24.64
C PRO A 441 -21.41 20.21 24.91
N PHE A 442 -21.04 20.48 26.17
CA PHE A 442 -19.63 20.59 26.56
C PHE A 442 -19.37 19.90 27.90
N LYS A 443 -18.17 19.32 28.06
CA LYS A 443 -17.69 18.82 29.36
C LYS A 443 -17.16 20.02 30.15
N LYS A 444 -17.71 20.26 31.35
CA LYS A 444 -17.20 21.29 32.27
C LYS A 444 -15.82 20.95 32.80
#